data_AF-A0A4Z0K5G5-F1
#
_entry.id   AF-A0A4Z0K5G5-F1
#
_cell.length_a   1.000
_cell.length_b   1.000
_cell.length_c   1.000
_cell.angle_alpha   90.00
_cell.angle_beta   90.00
_cell.angle_gamma   90.00
#
_symmetry.space_group_name_H-M   'P 1'
#
loop_
_entity.id
_entity.type
_entity.pdbx_description
1 polymer ?
#
loop_
_entity_poly.entity_id
_entity_poly.type
_entity_poly.pdbx_seq_one_letter_code
_entity_poly.pdbx_strand_id
1 'polypeptide(L)'
;RRASWPAGRARLSRARSPLPELGYGEQGIPAFSAGTPLWFNLSHSGDTIALLLSDEGEVGCDIEVIRPRDNWRSLANALFSLAEHAEMDAERPERQLA
;
A
#
# COMPACT_ATOMS: atom_id res chain seq x y z
N ARG A 1 15.20 0.52 0.90
CA ARG A 1 14.66 0.19 -0.45
C ARG A 1 15.03 -1.22 -0.93
N ARG A 2 16.30 -1.67 -0.98
CA ARG A 2 16.62 -3.03 -1.46
C ARG A 2 16.20 -4.17 -0.51
N ALA A 3 16.12 -3.93 0.80
CA ALA A 3 15.75 -4.94 1.79
C ALA A 3 14.23 -5.23 1.88
N SER A 4 13.37 -4.31 1.44
CA SER A 4 11.92 -4.49 1.51
C SER A 4 11.38 -5.47 0.45
N TRP A 5 12.06 -5.59 -0.69
CA TRP A 5 11.68 -6.54 -1.73
C TRP A 5 11.87 -8.02 -1.31
N PRO A 6 13.02 -8.42 -0.73
CA PRO A 6 13.15 -9.73 -0.08
C PRO A 6 12.12 -9.94 1.04
N ALA A 7 11.86 -8.92 1.87
CA ALA A 7 10.90 -9.03 2.97
C ALA A 7 9.47 -9.31 2.49
N GLY A 8 9.02 -8.64 1.43
CA GLY A 8 7.69 -8.87 0.83
C GLY A 8 7.53 -10.28 0.29
N ARG A 9 8.49 -10.76 -0.49
CA ARG A 9 8.47 -12.14 -1.00
C ARG A 9 8.56 -13.18 0.12
N ALA A 10 9.38 -12.93 1.14
CA ALA A 10 9.45 -13.80 2.32
C ALA A 10 8.11 -13.86 3.07
N ARG A 11 7.45 -12.72 3.29
CA ARG A 11 6.10 -12.68 3.89
C ARG A 11 5.08 -13.44 3.07
N LEU A 12 5.06 -13.23 1.74
CA LEU A 12 4.15 -13.93 0.84
C LEU A 12 4.39 -15.44 0.85
N SER A 13 5.65 -15.89 0.78
CA SER A 13 6.00 -17.33 0.85
C SER A 13 5.62 -18.00 2.17
N ARG A 14 5.60 -17.23 3.27
CA ARG A 14 5.19 -17.73 4.58
C ARG A 14 3.67 -17.77 4.73
N ALA A 15 2.96 -16.83 4.11
CA ALA A 15 1.50 -16.79 4.10
C ALA A 15 0.91 -17.86 3.15
N ARG A 16 1.61 -18.19 2.06
CA ARG A 16 1.19 -19.20 1.09
C ARG A 16 2.35 -20.11 0.69
N SER A 17 2.22 -21.40 1.04
CA SER A 17 3.17 -22.45 0.68
C SER A 17 2.43 -23.66 0.07
N PRO A 18 2.82 -24.16 -1.12
CA PRO A 18 3.87 -23.61 -1.98
C PRO A 18 3.49 -22.22 -2.51
N LEU A 19 4.49 -21.37 -2.69
CA LEU A 19 4.30 -20.05 -3.27
C LEU A 19 3.97 -20.22 -4.76
N PRO A 20 2.80 -19.74 -5.25
CA PRO A 20 2.50 -19.77 -6.67
C PRO A 20 3.53 -18.97 -7.47
N GLU A 21 3.66 -19.29 -8.75
CA GLU A 21 4.56 -18.56 -9.63
C GLU A 21 4.19 -17.07 -9.66
N LEU A 22 5.21 -16.22 -9.57
CA LEU A 22 5.06 -14.77 -9.56
C LEU A 22 5.40 -14.21 -10.94
N GLY A 23 4.48 -13.42 -11.47
CA GLY A 23 4.68 -12.62 -12.68
C GLY A 23 4.41 -11.15 -12.42
N TYR A 24 4.01 -10.46 -13.47
CA TYR A 24 3.52 -9.09 -13.43
C TYR A 24 2.15 -9.05 -14.08
N GLY A 25 1.19 -8.44 -13.40
CA GLY A 25 -0.14 -8.17 -13.94
C GLY A 25 -0.15 -6.90 -14.79
N GLU A 26 -1.35 -6.36 -15.01
CA GLU A 26 -1.49 -5.10 -15.73
C GLU A 26 -0.69 -3.98 -15.05
N GLN A 27 -0.14 -3.08 -15.87
CA GLN A 27 0.65 -1.92 -15.43
C GLN A 27 1.96 -2.26 -14.68
N GLY A 28 2.40 -3.52 -14.70
CA GLY A 28 3.69 -3.94 -14.12
C GLY A 28 3.66 -4.18 -12.61
N ILE A 29 2.47 -4.33 -12.02
CA ILE A 29 2.30 -4.65 -10.60
C ILE A 29 2.59 -6.15 -10.39
N PRO A 30 3.36 -6.55 -9.35
CA PRO A 30 3.57 -7.96 -9.05
C PRO A 30 2.25 -8.70 -8.85
N ALA A 31 2.11 -9.85 -9.50
CA ALA A 31 0.91 -10.69 -9.42
C ALA A 31 1.27 -12.18 -9.44
N PHE A 32 0.32 -13.05 -9.12
CA PHE A 32 0.49 -14.49 -9.42
C PHE A 32 0.29 -14.74 -10.92
N SER A 33 0.94 -15.78 -11.45
CA SER A 33 0.75 -16.21 -12.84
C SER A 33 -0.72 -16.47 -13.16
N ALA A 34 -1.10 -16.18 -14.41
CA ALA A 34 -2.45 -16.37 -14.92
C ALA A 34 -3.00 -17.77 -14.59
N GLY A 35 -4.26 -17.83 -14.17
CA GLY A 35 -4.92 -19.07 -13.74
C GLY A 35 -4.80 -19.40 -12.25
N THR A 36 -4.04 -18.61 -11.47
CA THR A 36 -4.07 -18.70 -10.00
C THR A 36 -5.23 -17.84 -9.47
N PRO A 37 -6.27 -18.42 -8.83
CA PRO A 37 -7.42 -17.67 -8.31
C PRO A 37 -7.08 -17.01 -6.96
N LEU A 38 -5.97 -16.29 -6.91
CA LEU A 38 -5.50 -15.56 -5.74
C LEU A 38 -4.96 -14.21 -6.17
N TRP A 39 -5.14 -13.22 -5.30
CA TRP A 39 -4.64 -11.87 -5.47
C TRP A 39 -3.92 -11.43 -4.22
N PHE A 40 -2.87 -10.63 -4.40
CA PHE A 40 -2.15 -10.08 -3.27
C PHE A 40 -1.76 -8.63 -3.54
N ASN A 41 -1.57 -7.89 -2.46
CA ASN A 41 -0.95 -6.58 -2.49
C ASN A 41 0.00 -6.43 -1.32
N LEU A 42 1.08 -5.70 -1.55
CA LEU A 42 2.12 -5.42 -0.56
C LEU A 42 2.30 -3.91 -0.48
N SER A 43 2.24 -3.37 0.73
CA SER A 43 2.71 -2.01 1.01
C SER A 43 3.69 -2.05 2.17
N HIS A 44 4.62 -1.09 2.19
CA HIS A 44 5.58 -0.96 3.27
C HIS A 44 5.75 0.51 3.64
N SER A 45 5.94 0.78 4.92
CA SER A 45 6.39 2.10 5.36
C SER A 45 7.12 1.99 6.69
N GLY A 46 8.21 2.74 6.83
CA GLY A 46 9.21 2.51 7.87
C GLY A 46 9.72 1.07 7.84
N ASP A 47 9.64 0.41 8.99
CA ASP A 47 10.06 -0.99 9.19
C ASP A 47 8.90 -2.00 9.09
N THR A 48 7.71 -1.52 8.71
CA THR A 48 6.49 -2.34 8.62
C THR A 48 6.21 -2.70 7.18
N ILE A 49 5.79 -3.95 6.97
CA ILE A 49 5.27 -4.45 5.71
C ILE A 49 3.88 -5.05 5.93
N ALA A 50 2.91 -4.59 5.15
CA ALA A 50 1.57 -5.13 5.08
C ALA A 50 1.47 -6.07 3.88
N LEU A 51 0.78 -7.19 4.07
CA LEU A 51 0.39 -8.13 3.02
C LEU A 51 -1.11 -8.32 3.09
N LEU A 52 -1.80 -8.02 2.00
CA LEU A 52 -3.17 -8.47 1.75
C LEU A 52 -3.12 -9.67 0.81
N LEU A 53 -3.92 -10.69 1.11
CA LEU A 53 -4.11 -11.88 0.29
C LEU A 53 -5.62 -12.15 0.21
N SER A 54 -6.11 -12.42 -0.99
CA SER A 54 -7.53 -12.61 -1.29
C SER A 54 -7.70 -13.77 -2.25
N ASP A 55 -8.75 -14.55 -2.06
CA ASP A 55 -9.30 -15.54 -2.98
C ASP A 55 -10.66 -15.10 -3.57
N GLU A 56 -11.15 -13.91 -3.21
CA GLU A 56 -12.42 -13.35 -3.68
C GLU A 56 -12.27 -12.32 -4.81
N GLY A 57 -11.04 -11.88 -5.10
CA GLY A 57 -10.75 -10.90 -6.16
C GLY A 57 -9.59 -9.97 -5.84
N GLU A 58 -9.39 -8.97 -6.71
CA GLU A 58 -8.31 -7.96 -6.58
C GLU A 58 -8.42 -7.17 -5.27
N VAL A 59 -7.27 -6.94 -4.64
CA VAL A 59 -7.14 -6.19 -3.40
C VAL A 59 -5.97 -5.22 -3.47
N GLY A 60 -6.07 -4.11 -2.74
CA GLY A 60 -5.02 -3.10 -2.61
C GLY A 60 -4.92 -2.62 -1.17
N CYS A 61 -3.71 -2.45 -0.66
CA CYS A 61 -3.47 -1.80 0.62
C CYS A 61 -2.37 -0.76 0.47
N ASP A 62 -2.46 0.29 1.28
CA ASP A 62 -1.34 1.17 1.50
C ASP A 62 -1.18 1.47 2.99
N ILE A 63 0.06 1.52 3.46
CA ILE A 63 0.40 1.92 4.82
C ILE A 63 1.44 3.01 4.76
N GLU A 64 1.28 4.04 5.59
CA GLU A 64 2.25 5.13 5.68
C GLU A 64 2.56 5.53 7.12
N VAL A 65 3.85 5.75 7.40
CA VAL A 65 4.29 6.34 8.66
C VAL A 65 4.03 7.84 8.61
N ILE A 66 3.16 8.30 9.51
CA ILE A 66 2.88 9.73 9.70
C ILE A 66 4.16 10.44 10.15
N ARG A 67 4.55 11.47 9.40
CA ARG A 67 5.73 12.30 9.68
C ARG A 67 5.36 13.79 9.52
N PRO A 68 5.81 14.67 10.44
CA PRO A 68 5.69 16.11 10.26
C PRO A 68 6.33 16.55 8.94
N ARG A 69 5.66 17.45 8.23
CA ARG A 69 6.12 17.97 6.94
C ARG A 69 5.60 19.38 6.75
N ASP A 70 6.48 20.36 6.82
CA ASP A 70 6.13 21.79 6.74
C ASP A 70 5.26 22.17 5.54
N ASN A 71 5.36 21.43 4.42
CA ASN A 71 4.63 21.68 3.18
C ASN A 71 3.55 20.64 2.84
N TRP A 72 3.06 19.88 3.82
CA TRP A 72 2.08 18.80 3.57
C TRP A 72 0.79 19.32 2.90
N ARG A 73 0.36 20.55 3.22
CA ARG A 73 -0.81 21.20 2.61
C ARG A 73 -0.63 21.44 1.11
N SER A 74 0.58 21.73 0.63
CA SER A 74 0.83 21.90 -0.81
C SER A 74 0.65 20.59 -1.58
N LEU A 75 1.04 19.46 -0.98
CA LEU A 75 0.80 18.13 -1.55
C LEU A 75 -0.69 17.78 -1.57
N ALA A 76 -1.40 18.03 -0.47
CA ALA A 76 -2.84 17.85 -0.41
C ALA A 76 -3.53 18.65 -1.52
N ASN A 77 -3.20 19.94 -1.67
CA ASN A 77 -3.78 20.82 -2.70
C ASN A 77 -3.54 20.38 -4.14
N ALA A 78 -2.50 19.59 -4.39
CA ALA A 78 -2.19 19.08 -5.72
C ALA A 78 -2.88 17.75 -6.05
N LEU A 79 -3.34 17.01 -5.05
CA LEU A 79 -3.76 15.61 -5.18
C LEU A 79 -5.19 15.35 -4.71
N PHE A 80 -5.65 16.06 -3.68
CA PHE A 80 -6.95 15.81 -3.07
C PHE A 80 -8.06 16.48 -3.87
N SER A 81 -9.23 15.85 -3.86
CA SER A 81 -10.47 16.43 -4.33
C SER A 81 -10.95 17.56 -3.41
N LEU A 82 -11.87 18.38 -3.92
CA LEU A 82 -12.49 19.45 -3.13
C LEU A 82 -13.22 18.93 -1.88
N ALA A 83 -13.76 17.70 -1.93
CA ALA A 83 -14.43 17.09 -0.78
C ALA A 83 -13.42 16.70 0.31
N GLU A 84 -12.31 16.07 -0.07
CA GLU A 84 -11.22 15.71 0.86
C GLU A 84 -10.58 16.95 1.49
N HIS A 85 -10.50 18.06 0.76
CA HIS A 85 -10.09 19.36 1.31
C HIS A 85 -11.02 19.86 2.42
N ALA A 86 -12.33 19.79 2.19
CA ALA A 86 -13.32 20.22 3.18
C ALA A 86 -13.25 19.36 4.46
N GLU A 87 -13.07 18.05 4.32
CA GLU A 87 -12.87 17.14 5.47
C GLU A 87 -11.59 17.49 6.24
N MET A 88 -10.49 17.71 5.52
CA MET A 88 -9.20 18.08 6.11
C MET A 88 -9.26 19.40 6.88
N ASP A 89 -9.91 20.45 6.33
CA ASP A 89 -10.02 21.75 6.99
C ASP A 89 -10.98 21.74 8.18
N ALA A 90 -11.94 20.81 8.21
CA ALA A 90 -12.83 20.59 9.35
C ALA A 90 -12.16 19.79 10.49
N GLU A 91 -11.03 19.11 10.23
CA GLU A 91 -10.35 18.31 11.25
C GLU A 91 -9.69 19.19 12.32
N ARG A 92 -9.69 18.71 13.56
CA ARG A 92 -9.20 19.50 14.70
C ARG A 92 -7.70 19.77 14.60
N PRO A 93 -7.21 20.95 15.03
CA PRO A 93 -5.78 21.29 14.95
C PRO A 93 -4.85 20.24 15.56
N GLU A 94 -5.26 19.57 16.65
CA GLU A 94 -4.42 18.55 17.32
C GLU A 94 -4.33 17.22 16.55
N ARG A 95 -5.18 17.04 15.53
CA ARG A 95 -5.22 15.87 14.65
C ARG A 95 -4.68 16.15 13.25
N GLN A 96 -4.39 17.41 12.94
CA GLN A 96 -3.72 17.77 11.71
C GLN A 96 -2.23 17.41 11.79
N LEU A 97 -1.62 17.20 10.62
CA LEU A 97 -0.17 17.00 10.55
C LEU A 97 0.55 18.27 11.02
N ALA A 98 1.48 18.09 11.95
CA ALA A 98 2.38 19.14 12.41
C ALA A 98 3.36 19.59 11.33
#